data_AF-A0A1F6GXM2-F1
#
_entry.id   AF-A0A1F6GXM2-F1
#
_cell.length_a   1.000
_cell.length_b   1.000
_cell.length_c   1.000
_cell.angle_alpha   90.00
_cell.angle_beta   90.00
_cell.angle_gamma   90.00
#
_symmetry.space_group_name_H-M   'P 1'
#
loop_
_entity.id
_entity.type
_entity.pdbx_description
1 polymer ?
#
loop_
_entity_poly.entity_id
_entity_poly.type
_entity_poly.pdbx_seq_one_letter_code
_entity_poly.pdbx_strand_id
1 'polypeptide(L)'
;MKNERSSAGLARAAAINREKQDSELVGHIIERGRQRAEMVCAKYEIFDKLGLKGNETYLFKENLALRIIRTDNYDMTFISRLPQRIDISRIPLFSRLVKLGDDYEKASRTAEGRLRESIDKVAAIGEEQVRIINRTVELAVNDLVARSTIRQPHQTRLGLNYQMIDEWYPRWQAQIGSLRQNSGIQN
;
A
#
# COMPACT_ATOMS: atom_id res chain seq x y z
N MET A 1 -10.07 13.71 -48.20
CA MET A 1 -10.60 13.77 -46.81
C MET A 1 -10.92 12.37 -46.20
N LYS A 2 -10.09 11.33 -46.39
CA LYS A 2 -10.31 9.99 -45.79
C LYS A 2 -9.27 9.55 -44.74
N ASN A 3 -8.17 10.28 -44.56
CA ASN A 3 -7.07 9.88 -43.66
C ASN A 3 -7.22 10.35 -42.20
N GLU A 4 -7.96 11.42 -41.92
CA GLU A 4 -8.04 11.99 -40.56
C GLU A 4 -8.99 11.22 -39.62
N ARG A 5 -10.03 10.57 -40.16
CA ARG A 5 -10.94 9.73 -39.35
C ARG A 5 -10.29 8.42 -38.89
N SER A 6 -9.30 7.92 -39.64
CA SER A 6 -8.55 6.71 -39.29
C SER A 6 -7.50 6.98 -38.20
N SER A 7 -6.78 8.11 -38.27
CA SER A 7 -5.80 8.50 -37.24
C SER A 7 -6.46 8.81 -35.89
N ALA A 8 -7.61 9.47 -35.89
CA ALA A 8 -8.39 9.74 -34.66
C ALA A 8 -8.92 8.44 -34.01
N GLY A 9 -9.37 7.47 -34.83
CA GLY A 9 -9.80 6.16 -34.34
C GLY A 9 -8.66 5.34 -33.73
N LEU A 10 -7.49 5.35 -34.38
CA LEU A 10 -6.28 4.69 -33.87
C LEU A 10 -5.75 5.34 -32.59
N ALA A 11 -5.76 6.67 -32.51
CA ALA A 11 -5.37 7.41 -31.30
C ALA A 11 -6.30 7.10 -30.12
N ARG A 12 -7.61 7.01 -30.37
CA ARG A 12 -8.59 6.64 -29.34
C ARG A 12 -8.43 5.20 -28.88
N ALA A 13 -8.20 4.25 -29.79
CA ALA A 13 -7.96 2.85 -29.45
C ALA A 13 -6.66 2.67 -28.64
N ALA A 14 -5.59 3.40 -29.00
CA ALA A 14 -4.35 3.41 -28.25
C ALA A 14 -4.52 4.01 -26.84
N ALA A 15 -5.34 5.06 -26.69
CA ALA A 15 -5.66 5.64 -25.39
C ALA A 15 -6.43 4.67 -24.49
N ILE A 16 -7.46 4.00 -25.02
CA ILE A 16 -8.25 3.00 -24.29
C ILE A 16 -7.37 1.82 -23.83
N ASN A 17 -6.51 1.31 -24.73
CA ASN A 17 -5.58 0.24 -24.36
C ASN A 17 -4.60 0.67 -23.26
N ARG A 18 -4.14 1.92 -23.29
CA ARG A 18 -3.25 2.47 -22.26
C ARG A 18 -3.97 2.63 -20.93
N GLU A 19 -5.20 3.11 -20.91
CA GLU A 19 -6.02 3.19 -19.69
C GLU A 19 -6.28 1.81 -19.08
N LYS A 20 -6.52 0.80 -19.92
CA LYS A 20 -6.69 -0.58 -19.47
C LYS A 20 -5.41 -1.13 -18.84
N GLN A 21 -4.26 -0.92 -19.49
CA GLN A 21 -2.95 -1.32 -18.96
C GLN A 21 -2.62 -0.62 -17.63
N ASP A 22 -2.86 0.69 -17.54
CA ASP A 22 -2.66 1.46 -16.30
C ASP A 22 -3.56 0.91 -15.18
N SER A 23 -4.82 0.56 -15.48
CA SER A 23 -5.74 0.00 -14.49
C SER A 23 -5.34 -1.41 -14.03
N GLU A 24 -4.86 -2.26 -14.94
CA GLU A 24 -4.34 -3.60 -14.60
C GLU A 24 -3.09 -3.50 -13.72
N LEU A 25 -2.15 -2.61 -14.04
CA LEU A 25 -0.95 -2.37 -13.23
C LEU A 25 -1.32 -1.89 -11.82
N VAL A 26 -2.24 -0.94 -11.70
CA VAL A 26 -2.76 -0.48 -10.40
C VAL A 26 -3.36 -1.64 -9.62
N GLY A 27 -4.18 -2.48 -10.27
CA GLY A 27 -4.77 -3.68 -9.65
C GLY A 27 -3.70 -4.65 -9.13
N HIS A 28 -2.67 -4.92 -9.93
CA HIS A 28 -1.55 -5.78 -9.53
C HIS A 28 -0.76 -5.22 -8.36
N ILE A 29 -0.51 -3.90 -8.32
CA ILE A 29 0.20 -3.25 -7.19
C ILE A 29 -0.60 -3.42 -5.89
N ILE A 30 -1.91 -3.17 -5.94
CA ILE A 30 -2.80 -3.35 -4.78
C ILE A 30 -2.77 -4.81 -4.30
N GLU A 31 -2.97 -5.75 -5.23
CA GLU A 31 -3.03 -7.17 -4.91
C GLU A 31 -1.72 -7.68 -4.30
N ARG A 32 -0.57 -7.27 -4.88
CA ARG A 32 0.75 -7.58 -4.33
C ARG A 32 0.93 -7.01 -2.92
N GLY A 33 0.48 -5.79 -2.68
CA GLY A 33 0.49 -5.17 -1.35
C GLY A 33 -0.34 -5.97 -0.33
N ARG A 34 -1.54 -6.41 -0.72
CA ARG A 34 -2.44 -7.23 0.10
C ARG A 34 -1.85 -8.59 0.43
N GLN A 35 -1.33 -9.30 -0.57
CA GLN A 35 -0.70 -10.61 -0.36
C GLN A 35 0.48 -10.52 0.61
N ARG A 36 1.32 -9.49 0.49
CA ARG A 36 2.43 -9.26 1.42
C ARG A 36 1.92 -8.93 2.83
N ALA A 37 0.91 -8.08 2.96
CA ALA A 37 0.30 -7.77 4.25
C ALA A 37 -0.27 -9.04 4.90
N GLU A 38 -0.96 -9.88 4.13
CA GLU A 38 -1.51 -11.15 4.58
C GLU A 38 -0.42 -12.12 5.05
N MET A 39 0.65 -12.28 4.27
CA MET A 39 1.80 -13.09 4.67
C MET A 39 2.44 -12.60 5.97
N VAL A 40 2.58 -11.28 6.15
CA VAL A 40 3.14 -10.69 7.37
C VAL A 40 2.22 -10.96 8.55
N CYS A 41 0.91 -10.69 8.41
CA CYS A 41 -0.05 -10.93 9.48
C CYS A 41 -0.12 -12.40 9.86
N ALA A 42 -0.09 -13.32 8.90
CA ALA A 42 -0.11 -14.76 9.14
C ALA A 42 1.19 -15.24 9.82
N LYS A 43 2.36 -14.84 9.30
CA LYS A 43 3.65 -15.28 9.84
C LYS A 43 3.86 -14.90 11.30
N TYR A 44 3.39 -13.72 11.70
CA TYR A 44 3.57 -13.19 13.05
C TYR A 44 2.29 -13.26 13.90
N GLU A 45 1.25 -13.96 13.43
CA GLU A 45 -0.02 -14.16 14.13
C GLU A 45 -0.63 -12.84 14.64
N ILE A 46 -0.52 -11.77 13.84
CA ILE A 46 -0.86 -10.41 14.27
C ILE A 46 -2.32 -10.30 14.68
N PHE A 47 -3.22 -10.94 13.92
CA PHE A 47 -4.65 -10.88 14.19
C PHE A 47 -5.01 -11.52 15.52
N ASP A 48 -4.39 -12.66 15.84
CA ASP A 48 -4.64 -13.37 17.10
C ASP A 48 -4.03 -12.61 18.28
N LYS A 49 -2.78 -12.14 18.14
CA LYS A 49 -2.11 -11.34 19.17
C LYS A 49 -2.86 -10.05 19.52
N LEU A 50 -3.46 -9.40 18.52
CA LEU A 50 -4.27 -8.19 18.74
C LEU A 50 -5.76 -8.49 19.00
N GLY A 51 -6.17 -9.75 18.86
CA GLY A 51 -7.57 -10.17 18.96
C GLY A 51 -8.49 -9.48 17.95
N LEU A 52 -8.04 -9.19 16.74
CA LEU A 52 -8.82 -8.51 15.69
C LEU A 52 -9.82 -9.45 15.03
N LYS A 53 -11.05 -8.97 14.78
CA LYS A 53 -12.10 -9.75 14.11
C LYS A 53 -12.81 -8.93 13.03
N GLY A 54 -13.38 -9.63 12.03
CA GLY A 54 -14.25 -9.04 11.02
C GLY A 54 -13.64 -7.81 10.32
N ASN A 55 -14.33 -6.67 10.42
CA ASN A 55 -13.89 -5.41 9.79
C ASN A 55 -12.54 -4.91 10.31
N GLU A 56 -12.16 -5.21 11.55
CA GLU A 56 -10.88 -4.77 12.12
C GLU A 56 -9.72 -5.49 11.45
N THR A 57 -9.86 -6.78 11.18
CA THR A 57 -8.88 -7.60 10.44
C THR A 57 -8.70 -7.06 9.03
N TYR A 58 -9.83 -6.76 8.35
CA TYR A 58 -9.81 -6.14 7.02
C TYR A 58 -9.08 -4.80 7.05
N LEU A 59 -9.46 -3.89 7.94
CA LEU A 59 -8.87 -2.57 8.06
C LEU A 59 -7.38 -2.64 8.40
N PHE A 60 -6.96 -3.56 9.27
CA PHE A 60 -5.55 -3.75 9.58
C PHE A 60 -4.77 -4.19 8.34
N LYS A 61 -5.30 -5.19 7.62
CA LYS A 61 -4.66 -5.70 6.39
C LYS A 61 -4.55 -4.62 5.32
N GLU A 62 -5.61 -3.84 5.08
CA GLU A 62 -5.61 -2.77 4.09
C GLU A 62 -4.66 -1.62 4.49
N ASN A 63 -4.64 -1.22 5.76
CA ASN A 63 -3.69 -0.21 6.25
C ASN A 63 -2.23 -0.69 6.11
N LEU A 64 -1.97 -1.97 6.41
CA LEU A 64 -0.63 -2.54 6.23
C LEU A 64 -0.24 -2.63 4.75
N ALA A 65 -1.15 -3.06 3.88
CA ALA A 65 -0.94 -3.07 2.43
C ALA A 65 -0.64 -1.66 1.88
N LEU A 66 -1.37 -0.64 2.35
CA LEU A 66 -1.13 0.75 2.00
C LEU A 66 0.29 1.19 2.39
N ARG A 67 0.76 0.79 3.58
CA ARG A 67 2.12 1.11 4.01
C ARG A 67 3.18 0.35 3.22
N ILE A 68 2.95 -0.91 2.88
CA ILE A 68 3.87 -1.69 2.04
C ILE A 68 4.04 -1.04 0.66
N ILE A 69 2.93 -0.65 0.01
CA ILE A 69 2.97 0.02 -1.30
C ILE A 69 3.74 1.34 -1.21
N ARG A 70 3.52 2.13 -0.15
CA ARG A 70 4.26 3.38 0.08
C ARG A 70 5.75 3.15 0.22
N THR A 71 6.14 2.13 0.97
CA THR A 71 7.55 1.76 1.15
C THR A 71 8.20 1.35 -0.17
N ASP A 72 7.53 0.51 -0.97
CA ASP A 72 8.03 0.11 -2.29
C ASP A 72 8.21 1.31 -3.24
N ASN A 73 7.35 2.33 -3.14
CA ASN A 73 7.46 3.56 -3.94
C ASN A 73 8.68 4.41 -3.58
N TYR A 74 9.07 4.45 -2.32
CA TYR A 74 10.28 5.17 -1.90
C TYR A 74 11.54 4.55 -2.51
N ASP A 75 11.62 3.23 -2.63
CA ASP A 75 12.75 2.54 -3.24
C ASP A 75 12.85 2.81 -4.74
N MET A 76 11.72 2.86 -5.44
CA MET A 76 11.71 3.20 -6.88
C MET A 76 12.00 4.68 -7.14
N THR A 77 11.47 5.59 -6.33
CA THR A 77 11.74 7.04 -6.47
C THR A 77 13.20 7.40 -6.21
N PHE A 78 13.89 6.65 -5.34
CA PHE A 78 15.33 6.82 -5.15
C PHE A 78 16.09 6.61 -6.47
N ILE A 79 15.79 5.55 -7.20
CA ILE A 79 16.39 5.26 -8.51
C ILE A 79 16.03 6.36 -9.53
N SER A 80 14.78 6.82 -9.54
CA SER A 80 14.29 7.87 -10.45
C SER A 80 14.89 9.26 -10.20
N ARG A 81 15.52 9.51 -9.05
CA ARG A 81 16.11 10.81 -8.65
C ARG A 81 17.62 10.89 -8.76
N LEU A 82 18.30 9.82 -9.18
CA LEU A 82 19.75 9.84 -9.37
C LEU A 82 20.14 10.84 -10.50
N PRO A 83 21.10 11.75 -10.29
CA PRO A 83 21.53 12.74 -11.30
C PRO A 83 21.96 12.10 -12.63
N GLN A 84 22.50 10.88 -12.55
CA GLN A 84 22.92 10.07 -13.69
C GLN A 84 21.74 9.71 -14.62
N ARG A 85 20.48 9.79 -14.17
CA ARG A 85 19.29 9.50 -14.99
C ARG A 85 19.27 10.27 -16.32
N ILE A 86 19.69 11.53 -16.32
CA ILE A 86 19.68 12.36 -17.54
C ILE A 86 20.65 11.82 -18.60
N ASP A 87 21.80 11.28 -18.18
CA ASP A 87 22.78 10.71 -19.09
C ASP A 87 22.41 9.29 -19.52
N ILE A 88 21.90 8.45 -18.60
CA ILE A 88 21.57 7.07 -18.93
C ILE A 88 20.28 7.00 -19.77
N SER A 89 19.31 7.90 -19.55
CA SER A 89 18.05 7.97 -20.34
C SER A 89 18.26 8.34 -21.82
N ARG A 90 19.45 8.77 -22.23
CA ARG A 90 19.81 8.98 -23.64
C ARG A 90 20.12 7.68 -24.38
N ILE A 91 20.32 6.58 -23.65
CA ILE A 91 20.55 5.26 -24.22
C ILE A 91 19.19 4.55 -24.38
N PRO A 92 18.81 4.04 -25.58
CA PRO A 92 17.46 3.54 -25.87
C PRO A 92 16.92 2.44 -24.94
N LEU A 93 17.79 1.58 -24.39
CA LEU A 93 17.40 0.55 -23.42
C LEU A 93 17.06 1.16 -22.06
N PHE A 94 17.86 2.11 -21.60
CA PHE A 94 17.69 2.77 -20.31
C PHE A 94 16.58 3.83 -20.32
N SER A 95 16.30 4.45 -21.47
CA SER A 95 15.14 5.34 -21.62
C SER A 95 13.81 4.60 -21.38
N ARG A 96 13.72 3.34 -21.83
CA ARG A 96 12.57 2.47 -21.58
C ARG A 96 12.46 2.06 -20.10
N LEU A 97 13.59 1.76 -19.46
CA LEU A 97 13.63 1.43 -18.02
C LEU A 97 13.20 2.63 -17.16
N VAL A 98 13.68 3.83 -17.48
CA VAL A 98 13.29 5.07 -16.81
C VAL A 98 11.78 5.30 -16.95
N LYS A 99 11.26 5.18 -18.17
CA LYS A 99 9.81 5.34 -18.43
C LYS A 99 8.97 4.31 -17.66
N LEU A 100 9.43 3.05 -17.60
CA LEU A 100 8.75 2.01 -16.82
C LEU A 100 8.76 2.31 -15.32
N GLY A 101 9.85 2.90 -14.80
CA GLY A 101 9.93 3.40 -13.44
C GLY A 101 8.93 4.54 -13.17
N ASP A 102 8.83 5.51 -14.08
CA ASP A 102 7.86 6.62 -13.96
C ASP A 102 6.40 6.13 -14.02
N ASP A 103 6.11 5.21 -14.96
CA ASP A 103 4.78 4.61 -15.12
C ASP A 103 4.39 3.79 -13.87
N TYR A 104 5.35 3.04 -13.31
CA TYR A 104 5.15 2.33 -12.04
C TYR A 104 4.91 3.29 -10.86
N GLU A 105 5.72 4.35 -10.72
CA GLU A 105 5.53 5.35 -9.67
C GLU A 105 4.13 5.99 -9.73
N LYS A 106 3.70 6.37 -10.94
CA LYS A 106 2.36 6.92 -11.17
C LYS A 106 1.27 5.91 -10.77
N ALA A 107 1.38 4.67 -11.25
CA ALA A 107 0.41 3.62 -10.95
C ALA A 107 0.34 3.34 -9.43
N SER A 108 1.48 3.33 -8.75
CA SER A 108 1.50 3.09 -7.31
C SER A 108 0.90 4.24 -6.51
N ARG A 109 1.07 5.49 -6.92
CA ARG A 109 0.35 6.63 -6.30
C ARG A 109 -1.16 6.50 -6.48
N THR A 110 -1.62 6.05 -7.66
CA THR A 110 -3.03 5.76 -7.90
C THR A 110 -3.52 4.57 -7.05
N ALA A 111 -2.71 3.52 -6.90
CA ALA A 111 -3.00 2.38 -6.04
C ALA A 111 -3.16 2.80 -4.57
N GLU A 112 -2.26 3.64 -4.05
CA GLU A 112 -2.37 4.22 -2.71
C GLU A 112 -3.69 4.97 -2.52
N GLY A 113 -4.08 5.79 -3.51
CA GLY A 113 -5.34 6.54 -3.48
C GLY A 113 -6.56 5.62 -3.41
N ARG A 114 -6.63 4.62 -4.31
CA ARG A 114 -7.73 3.64 -4.34
C ARG A 114 -7.83 2.83 -3.05
N LEU A 115 -6.69 2.46 -2.48
CA LEU A 115 -6.67 1.67 -1.24
C LEU A 115 -7.13 2.53 -0.04
N ARG A 116 -6.70 3.79 0.02
CA ARG A 116 -7.19 4.74 1.03
C ARG A 116 -8.70 4.96 0.91
N GLU A 117 -9.21 5.17 -0.30
CA GLU A 117 -10.66 5.28 -0.53
C GLU A 117 -11.41 4.03 -0.06
N SER A 118 -10.84 2.83 -0.24
CA SER A 118 -11.43 1.57 0.24
C SER A 118 -11.49 1.52 1.77
N ILE A 119 -10.39 1.90 2.45
CA ILE A 119 -10.32 1.98 3.91
C ILE A 119 -11.35 2.98 4.44
N ASP A 120 -11.42 4.17 3.83
CA ASP A 120 -12.32 5.24 4.24
C ASP A 120 -13.80 4.84 4.05
N LYS A 121 -14.14 4.15 2.96
CA LYS A 121 -15.49 3.63 2.72
C LYS A 121 -15.91 2.63 3.81
N VAL A 122 -15.04 1.68 4.15
CA VAL A 122 -15.35 0.68 5.19
C VAL A 122 -15.45 1.33 6.56
N ALA A 123 -14.56 2.29 6.87
CA ALA A 123 -14.64 3.05 8.10
C ALA A 123 -15.90 3.92 8.18
N ALA A 124 -16.34 4.52 7.08
CA ALA A 124 -17.53 5.37 7.03
C ALA A 124 -18.85 4.60 7.19
N ILE A 125 -18.93 3.40 6.60
CA ILE A 125 -20.11 2.52 6.67
C ILE A 125 -20.20 1.81 8.03
N GLY A 126 -19.05 1.65 8.72
CA GLY A 126 -19.00 1.04 10.04
C GLY A 126 -19.65 1.89 11.13
N GLU A 127 -20.05 1.21 12.21
CA GLU A 127 -20.44 1.86 13.47
C GLU A 127 -19.34 2.79 13.97
N GLU A 128 -19.69 3.80 14.78
CA GLU A 128 -18.74 4.79 15.30
C GLU A 128 -17.51 4.16 15.97
N GLN A 129 -17.71 3.00 16.58
CA GLN A 129 -16.65 2.18 17.14
C GLN A 129 -15.64 1.66 16.11
N VAL A 130 -16.09 1.22 14.93
CA VAL A 130 -15.21 0.76 13.85
C VAL A 130 -14.31 1.91 13.39
N ARG A 131 -14.81 3.15 13.40
CA ARG A 131 -13.99 4.34 13.09
C ARG A 131 -12.89 4.58 14.13
N ILE A 132 -13.23 4.50 15.42
CA ILE A 132 -12.29 4.71 16.52
C ILE A 132 -11.22 3.61 16.55
N ILE A 133 -11.62 2.36 16.34
CA ILE A 133 -10.70 1.22 16.25
C ILE A 133 -9.85 1.31 14.99
N ASN A 134 -10.40 1.73 13.84
CA ASN A 134 -9.63 1.94 12.61
C ASN A 134 -8.47 2.91 12.83
N ARG A 135 -8.72 4.03 13.53
CA ARG A 135 -7.65 5.00 13.82
C ARG A 135 -6.53 4.38 14.65
N THR A 136 -6.88 3.57 15.63
CA THR A 136 -5.90 2.87 16.47
C THR A 136 -5.15 1.80 15.70
N VAL A 137 -5.83 1.07 14.82
CA VAL A 137 -5.24 0.11 13.88
C VAL A 137 -4.26 0.80 12.92
N GLU A 138 -4.62 1.94 12.35
CA GLU A 138 -3.73 2.74 11.51
C GLU A 138 -2.47 3.13 12.27
N LEU A 139 -2.61 3.60 13.52
CA LEU A 139 -1.47 3.94 14.37
C LEU A 139 -0.60 2.72 14.69
N ALA A 140 -1.21 1.57 14.98
CA ALA A 140 -0.51 0.32 15.23
C ALA A 140 0.33 -0.12 14.04
N VAL A 141 -0.26 -0.07 12.84
CA VAL A 141 0.44 -0.36 11.57
C VAL A 141 1.57 0.65 11.35
N ASN A 142 1.35 1.94 11.60
CA ASN A 142 2.37 2.97 11.42
C ASN A 142 3.57 2.74 12.35
N ASP A 143 3.32 2.40 13.61
CA ASP A 143 4.36 2.05 14.59
C ASP A 143 5.11 0.78 14.17
N LEU A 144 4.39 -0.26 13.73
CA LEU A 144 4.98 -1.51 13.26
C LEU A 144 5.92 -1.28 12.08
N VAL A 145 5.47 -0.53 11.08
CA VAL A 145 6.24 -0.19 9.89
C VAL A 145 7.45 0.67 10.27
N ALA A 146 7.28 1.67 11.14
CA ALA A 146 8.38 2.51 11.59
C ALA A 146 9.49 1.72 12.29
N ARG A 147 9.14 0.75 13.14
CA ARG A 147 10.09 -0.11 13.86
C ARG A 147 10.80 -1.11 12.95
N SER A 148 10.10 -1.59 11.93
CA SER A 148 10.61 -2.62 11.01
C SER A 148 11.28 -2.06 9.76
N THR A 149 11.14 -0.77 9.49
CA THR A 149 11.77 -0.14 8.34
C THR A 149 13.26 0.08 8.63
N ILE A 150 14.09 -0.79 8.08
CA ILE A 150 15.54 -0.57 8.06
C ILE A 150 15.83 0.43 6.95
N ARG A 151 16.33 1.62 7.31
CA ARG A 151 16.76 2.62 6.34
C ARG A 151 18.20 2.33 5.93
N GLN A 152 18.38 1.69 4.78
CA GLN A 152 19.68 1.65 4.12
C GLN A 152 19.72 2.71 3.00
N PRO A 153 20.92 3.21 2.61
CA PRO A 153 21.05 4.31 1.65
C PRO A 153 20.32 4.11 0.32
N HIS A 154 19.99 2.86 -0.04
CA HIS A 154 19.42 2.48 -1.33
C HIS A 154 18.26 1.47 -1.23
N GLN A 155 17.81 1.13 -0.02
CA GLN A 155 16.75 0.14 0.21
C GLN A 155 15.97 0.45 1.49
N THR A 156 14.66 0.43 1.38
CA THR A 156 13.70 0.55 2.46
C THR A 156 12.98 -0.79 2.56
N ARG A 157 13.57 -1.72 3.31
CA ARG A 157 12.97 -3.05 3.50
C ARG A 157 12.23 -3.11 4.82
N LEU A 158 11.02 -3.66 4.76
CA LEU A 158 10.24 -4.03 5.95
C LEU A 158 10.85 -5.31 6.53
N GLY A 159 11.71 -5.16 7.53
CA GLY A 159 12.43 -6.22 8.23
C GLY A 159 11.83 -6.45 9.62
N LEU A 160 10.82 -7.33 9.69
CA LEU A 160 10.21 -7.73 10.95
C LEU A 160 10.91 -8.96 11.55
N ASN A 161 11.00 -9.01 12.88
CA ASN A 161 11.38 -10.20 13.62
C ASN A 161 10.41 -10.42 14.81
N TYR A 162 10.44 -11.63 15.41
CA TYR A 162 9.51 -11.97 16.50
C TYR A 162 9.71 -11.09 17.73
N GLN A 163 10.94 -10.75 18.10
CA GLN A 163 11.21 -9.87 19.24
C GLN A 163 10.55 -8.48 19.06
N MET A 164 10.66 -7.89 17.87
CA MET A 164 10.01 -6.61 17.56
C MET A 164 8.48 -6.72 17.68
N ILE A 165 7.90 -7.85 17.26
CA ILE A 165 6.46 -8.11 17.39
C ILE A 165 6.08 -8.24 18.86
N ASP A 166 6.85 -8.99 19.64
CA ASP A 166 6.57 -9.26 21.05
C ASP A 166 6.68 -8.01 21.94
N GLU A 167 7.56 -7.07 21.58
CA GLU A 167 7.63 -5.74 22.22
C GLU A 167 6.52 -4.79 21.74
N TRP A 168 6.03 -4.97 20.52
CA TRP A 168 5.06 -4.08 19.88
C TRP A 168 3.61 -4.42 20.28
N TYR A 169 3.22 -5.70 20.21
CA TYR A 169 1.81 -6.08 20.30
C TYR A 169 1.16 -5.77 21.67
N PRO A 170 1.81 -5.89 22.84
CA PRO A 170 1.12 -5.73 24.13
C PRO A 170 0.50 -4.35 24.31
N ARG A 171 1.21 -3.30 23.85
CA ARG A 171 0.71 -1.92 23.86
C ARG A 171 -0.57 -1.80 23.04
N TRP A 172 -0.54 -2.30 21.80
CA TRP A 172 -1.65 -2.13 20.86
C TRP A 172 -2.84 -3.01 21.22
N GLN A 173 -2.59 -4.22 21.73
CA GLN A 173 -3.63 -5.08 22.28
C GLN A 173 -4.36 -4.39 23.43
N ALA A 174 -3.63 -3.77 24.37
CA ALA A 174 -4.25 -3.04 25.48
C ALA A 174 -5.08 -1.84 25.02
N GLN A 175 -4.60 -1.06 24.05
CA GLN A 175 -5.33 0.09 23.51
C GLN A 175 -6.61 -0.34 22.78
N ILE A 176 -6.53 -1.36 21.94
CA ILE A 176 -7.70 -1.90 21.21
C ILE A 176 -8.70 -2.50 22.20
N GLY A 177 -8.23 -3.25 23.21
CA GLY A 177 -9.07 -3.79 24.27
C GLY A 177 -9.81 -2.72 25.06
N SER A 178 -9.12 -1.64 25.45
CA SER A 178 -9.73 -0.51 26.17
C SER A 178 -10.82 0.18 25.34
N LEU A 179 -10.61 0.33 24.04
CA LEU A 179 -11.63 0.91 23.15
C LEU A 179 -12.88 0.03 23.06
N ARG A 180 -12.73 -1.29 22.99
CA ARG A 180 -13.88 -2.21 22.98
C ARG A 180 -14.68 -2.16 24.27
N GLN A 181 -14.01 -2.08 25.42
CA GLN A 181 -14.66 -1.95 26.73
C GLN A 181 -15.45 -0.64 26.84
N ASN A 182 -14.84 0.49 26.42
CA ASN A 182 -15.48 1.80 26.47
C ASN A 182 -16.65 1.94 25.50
N SER A 183 -16.67 1.15 24.42
CA SER A 183 -17.77 1.11 23.46
C SER A 183 -18.83 0.05 23.78
N GLY A 184 -18.70 -0.69 24.89
CA GLY A 184 -19.69 -1.68 25.32
C GLY A 184 -19.71 -2.99 24.51
N ILE A 185 -18.65 -3.32 23.76
CA ILE A 185 -18.54 -4.63 23.10
C ILE A 185 -18.14 -5.69 24.13
N GLN A 186 -19.05 -6.62 24.41
CA GLN A 186 -18.73 -7.90 25.03
C GLN A 186 -18.23 -8.88 23.95
N ASN A 187 -17.15 -9.59 24.24
CA ASN A 187 -16.43 -10.50 23.34
C ASN A 187 -17.29 -11.65 22.80
#